data_AF-A0A800G0D9-F1
#
_entry.id   AF-A0A800G0D9-F1
#
_cell.length_a   1.000
_cell.length_b   1.000
_cell.length_c   1.000
_cell.angle_alpha   90.00
_cell.angle_beta   90.00
_cell.angle_gamma   90.00
#
_symmetry.space_group_name_H-M   'P 1'
#
loop_
_entity.id
_entity.type
_entity.pdbx_description
1 polymer ?
#
loop_
_entity_poly.entity_id
_entity_poly.type
_entity_poly.pdbx_seq_one_letter_code
_entity_poly.pdbx_strand_id
1 'polypeptide(L)'
;MLSSFRLCTLTLAAIAGLASPTLAADAPFMDLALPDAIARAQKEKRVLVLFFDSKDAPDARRMLERTWPDEAVAAWLKEKAIAIQVPASDTKMKQRYAISWYPQTFLINPDGMHILHKIEGHATPTELIIGMSASLLGSSQQTRPGGDDSEKPLAWMAFANYLFTNDPGRSIECLDAYLWCLDHGEDHIDGFRTYYLEFLLQRIAYLRSYTTKATEALLSRRGRWRAAIIAGVSTEEEIQEYLRFCFWLRDEVDVLDAVVEMRNLGDDQELASRTLLRAELNRAVGRKLYGDILRLDPSPLQIIDARLSTLHKTPLEQRTKSGDFFDERLAIITDASCYFEALLASSRAGDAFTLVDRVVKDAPTGVTFRAFMERTNRLRIYSLTERLAKQGLEMVGDRGKKHILSQVNLIKTLKAQDERKAALEEAKRELDPTGDGDQN
;
A
#
# COMPACT_ATOMS: atom_id res chain seq x y z
N MET A 1 -84.57 -0.12 26.52
CA MET A 1 -85.00 0.24 25.14
C MET A 1 -83.77 0.14 24.27
N LEU A 2 -83.56 -1.00 23.59
CA LEU A 2 -83.92 -1.23 22.18
C LEU A 2 -83.19 -0.22 21.27
N SER A 3 -82.03 -0.56 20.68
CA SER A 3 -81.82 -1.40 19.49
C SER A 3 -81.48 -0.54 18.28
N SER A 4 -80.35 -0.79 17.60
CA SER A 4 -80.32 -1.08 16.16
C SER A 4 -78.89 -1.27 15.63
N PHE A 5 -78.62 -2.50 15.19
CA PHE A 5 -77.64 -2.87 14.18
C PHE A 5 -77.87 -2.12 12.85
N ARG A 6 -76.81 -1.76 12.11
CA ARG A 6 -76.73 -1.98 10.65
C ARG A 6 -75.28 -2.13 10.15
N LEU A 7 -75.21 -2.96 9.11
CA LEU A 7 -74.11 -3.62 8.42
C LEU A 7 -73.19 -2.72 7.57
N CYS A 8 -71.95 -3.21 7.43
CA CYS A 8 -71.10 -3.34 6.24
C CYS A 8 -71.17 -2.31 5.09
N THR A 9 -70.00 -1.73 4.80
CA THR A 9 -69.39 -1.80 3.46
C THR A 9 -67.87 -1.83 3.57
N LEU A 10 -67.27 -2.99 3.29
CA LEU A 10 -65.84 -3.17 3.02
C LEU A 10 -65.48 -2.40 1.74
N THR A 11 -64.61 -1.39 1.83
CA THR A 11 -63.95 -0.81 0.67
C THR A 11 -62.50 -1.28 0.65
N LEU A 12 -62.21 -2.17 -0.29
CA LEU A 12 -60.89 -2.67 -0.62
C LEU A 12 -60.13 -1.54 -1.33
N ALA A 13 -59.34 -0.75 -0.61
CA ALA A 13 -58.46 0.24 -1.21
C ALA A 13 -57.19 -0.47 -1.70
N ALA A 14 -57.03 -0.49 -3.02
CA ALA A 14 -55.85 -0.99 -3.70
C ALA A 14 -54.58 -0.30 -3.18
N ILE A 15 -53.68 -1.09 -2.59
CA ILE A 15 -52.29 -0.69 -2.34
C ILE A 15 -51.61 -0.62 -3.70
N ALA A 16 -51.74 0.53 -4.38
CA ALA A 16 -50.90 0.87 -5.51
C ALA A 16 -49.47 0.98 -4.97
N GLY A 17 -48.62 0.04 -5.37
CA GLY A 17 -47.22 0.01 -5.02
C GLY A 17 -46.55 1.34 -5.33
N LEU A 18 -46.22 2.09 -4.29
CA LEU A 18 -45.15 3.06 -4.34
C LEU A 18 -43.86 2.26 -4.55
N ALA A 19 -43.56 1.97 -5.81
CA ALA A 19 -42.19 1.76 -6.22
C ALA A 19 -41.47 3.05 -5.84
N SER A 20 -40.80 3.02 -4.69
CA SER A 20 -39.81 4.05 -4.38
C SER A 20 -38.89 4.11 -5.59
N PRO A 21 -38.63 5.30 -6.17
CA PRO A 21 -37.55 5.40 -7.13
C PRO A 21 -36.33 4.86 -6.39
N THR A 22 -35.77 3.75 -6.87
CA THR A 22 -34.40 3.40 -6.58
C THR A 22 -33.61 4.65 -6.92
N LEU A 23 -33.27 5.44 -5.90
CA LEU A 23 -32.33 6.54 -5.98
C LEU A 23 -31.15 5.97 -6.78
N ALA A 24 -30.97 6.47 -8.01
CA ALA A 24 -29.72 6.28 -8.69
C ALA A 24 -28.66 6.71 -7.68
N ALA A 25 -27.79 5.78 -7.26
CA ALA A 25 -26.71 6.09 -6.35
C ALA A 25 -26.00 7.30 -6.95
N ASP A 26 -26.05 8.45 -6.24
CA ASP A 26 -25.35 9.66 -6.66
C ASP A 26 -23.90 9.24 -6.91
N ALA A 27 -23.44 9.37 -8.16
CA ALA A 27 -22.09 8.96 -8.52
C ALA A 27 -21.09 9.66 -7.57
N PRO A 28 -20.05 8.96 -7.09
CA PRO A 28 -19.14 9.51 -6.09
C PRO A 28 -18.39 10.75 -6.59
N PHE A 29 -18.33 10.95 -7.91
CA PHE A 29 -17.70 12.10 -8.55
C PHE A 29 -18.71 12.91 -9.35
N MET A 30 -18.60 14.22 -9.23
CA MET A 30 -19.38 15.17 -10.01
C MET A 30 -18.66 15.46 -11.33
N ASP A 31 -19.44 15.57 -12.42
CA ASP A 31 -18.94 16.02 -13.72
C ASP A 31 -18.83 17.55 -13.71
N LEU A 32 -17.75 18.04 -13.11
CA LEU A 32 -17.44 19.47 -12.99
C LEU A 32 -15.97 19.73 -13.35
N ALA A 33 -15.71 20.84 -14.02
CA ALA A 33 -14.36 21.36 -14.14
C ALA A 33 -13.88 21.90 -12.78
N LEU A 34 -12.56 21.92 -12.55
CA LEU A 34 -11.98 22.39 -11.27
C LEU A 34 -12.51 23.77 -10.83
N PRO A 35 -12.60 24.81 -11.69
CA PRO A 35 -13.13 26.11 -11.27
C PRO A 35 -14.57 26.05 -10.74
N ASP A 36 -15.42 25.25 -11.37
CA ASP A 36 -16.82 25.09 -10.98
C ASP A 36 -16.94 24.27 -9.68
N ALA A 37 -16.10 23.25 -9.53
CA ALA A 37 -16.01 22.47 -8.29
C ALA A 37 -15.57 23.34 -7.10
N ILE A 38 -14.58 24.24 -7.30
CA ILE A 38 -14.15 25.21 -6.28
C ILE A 38 -15.28 26.18 -5.95
N ALA A 39 -15.92 26.79 -6.96
CA ALA A 39 -17.02 27.72 -6.73
C ALA A 39 -18.17 27.07 -5.94
N ARG A 40 -18.48 25.80 -6.25
CA ARG A 40 -19.46 25.01 -5.51
C ARG A 40 -19.02 24.69 -4.08
N ALA A 41 -17.77 24.26 -3.89
CA ALA A 41 -17.19 23.98 -2.58
C ALA A 41 -17.25 25.22 -1.66
N GLN A 42 -16.91 26.41 -2.18
CA GLN A 42 -17.02 27.68 -1.46
C GLN A 42 -18.47 28.00 -1.08
N LYS A 43 -19.40 27.89 -2.04
CA LYS A 43 -20.83 28.17 -1.82
C LYS A 43 -21.45 27.24 -0.77
N GLU A 44 -21.13 25.96 -0.83
CA GLU A 44 -21.67 24.93 0.07
C GLU A 44 -20.86 24.79 1.37
N LYS A 45 -19.74 25.50 1.51
CA LYS A 45 -18.78 25.38 2.63
C LYS A 45 -18.32 23.93 2.85
N ARG A 46 -18.10 23.21 1.75
CA ARG A 46 -17.65 21.82 1.72
C ARG A 46 -16.22 21.77 1.18
N VAL A 47 -15.46 20.77 1.61
CA VAL A 47 -14.10 20.57 1.09
C VAL A 47 -14.13 20.01 -0.33
N LEU A 48 -13.03 20.12 -1.04
CA LEU A 48 -12.87 19.58 -2.38
C LEU A 48 -12.02 18.30 -2.32
N VAL A 49 -12.52 17.21 -2.92
CA VAL A 49 -11.79 15.96 -3.12
C VAL A 49 -11.38 15.86 -4.58
N LEU A 50 -10.08 15.75 -4.84
CA LEU A 50 -9.56 15.43 -6.17
C LEU A 50 -9.04 13.99 -6.17
N PHE A 51 -9.62 13.13 -6.99
CA PHE A 51 -9.12 11.78 -7.20
C PHE A 51 -8.42 11.68 -8.55
N PHE A 52 -7.09 11.59 -8.53
CA PHE A 52 -6.28 11.37 -9.73
C PHE A 52 -6.23 9.88 -10.04
N ASP A 53 -6.80 9.51 -11.19
CA ASP A 53 -6.89 8.12 -11.62
C ASP A 53 -6.12 7.85 -12.92
N SER A 54 -5.87 6.57 -13.17
CA SER A 54 -5.34 6.08 -14.44
C SER A 54 -5.98 4.74 -14.77
N LYS A 55 -6.51 4.58 -15.98
CA LYS A 55 -7.13 3.33 -16.45
C LYS A 55 -6.16 2.15 -16.39
N ASP A 56 -4.86 2.43 -16.48
CA ASP A 56 -3.79 1.43 -16.47
C ASP A 56 -3.25 1.14 -15.06
N ALA A 57 -3.62 1.94 -14.06
CA ALA A 57 -3.23 1.71 -12.67
C ALA A 57 -4.21 0.75 -11.98
N PRO A 58 -3.77 -0.46 -11.57
CA PRO A 58 -4.64 -1.42 -10.89
C PRO A 58 -5.27 -0.84 -9.62
N ASP A 59 -4.50 -0.10 -8.85
CA ASP A 59 -4.91 0.50 -7.57
C ASP A 59 -6.00 1.56 -7.74
N ALA A 60 -5.90 2.37 -8.80
CA ALA A 60 -6.92 3.37 -9.11
C ALA A 60 -8.23 2.70 -9.51
N ARG A 61 -8.16 1.65 -10.35
CA ARG A 61 -9.34 0.86 -10.71
C ARG A 61 -9.98 0.20 -9.49
N ARG A 62 -9.18 -0.35 -8.59
CA ARG A 62 -9.67 -0.94 -7.33
C ARG A 62 -10.45 0.08 -6.50
N MET A 63 -9.91 1.29 -6.34
CA MET A 63 -10.63 2.34 -5.61
C MET A 63 -11.96 2.71 -6.31
N LEU A 64 -11.98 2.82 -7.64
CA LEU A 64 -13.22 3.10 -8.40
C LEU A 64 -14.29 2.02 -8.25
N GLU A 65 -13.87 0.76 -8.17
CA GLU A 65 -14.80 -0.38 -8.09
C GLU A 65 -15.26 -0.70 -6.66
N ARG A 66 -14.48 -0.31 -5.64
CA ARG A 66 -14.68 -0.80 -4.25
C ARG A 66 -14.65 0.28 -3.19
N THR A 67 -13.75 1.25 -3.30
CA THR A 67 -13.58 2.30 -2.29
C THR A 67 -14.63 3.39 -2.47
N TRP A 68 -14.69 3.99 -3.66
CA TRP A 68 -15.57 5.11 -3.95
C TRP A 68 -17.07 4.78 -3.95
N PRO A 69 -17.51 3.57 -4.37
CA PRO A 69 -18.91 3.17 -4.28
C PRO A 69 -19.37 2.73 -2.88
N ASP A 70 -18.46 2.62 -1.92
CA ASP A 70 -18.80 2.23 -0.55
C ASP A 70 -19.81 3.21 0.07
N GLU A 71 -20.82 2.68 0.76
CA GLU A 71 -21.93 3.49 1.29
C GLU A 71 -21.46 4.54 2.31
N ALA A 72 -20.46 4.21 3.14
CA ALA A 72 -19.93 5.14 4.12
C ALA A 72 -19.12 6.24 3.44
N VAL A 73 -18.38 5.92 2.37
CA VAL A 73 -17.64 6.92 1.57
C VAL A 73 -18.64 7.84 0.86
N ALA A 74 -19.67 7.29 0.22
CA ALA A 74 -20.70 8.08 -0.46
C ALA A 74 -21.44 9.01 0.52
N ALA A 75 -21.80 8.52 1.71
CA ALA A 75 -22.42 9.32 2.75
C ALA A 75 -21.50 10.46 3.22
N TRP A 76 -20.21 10.15 3.47
CA TRP A 76 -19.22 11.15 3.87
C TRP A 76 -19.03 12.21 2.78
N LEU A 77 -18.89 11.80 1.52
CA LEU A 77 -18.77 12.72 0.39
C LEU A 77 -19.99 13.63 0.33
N LYS A 78 -21.21 13.08 0.35
CA LYS A 78 -22.46 13.82 0.32
C LYS A 78 -22.57 14.88 1.42
N GLU A 79 -22.07 14.60 2.61
CA GLU A 79 -22.11 15.54 3.73
C GLU A 79 -20.97 16.57 3.68
N LYS A 80 -19.74 16.13 3.39
CA LYS A 80 -18.53 16.92 3.67
C LYS A 80 -17.85 17.50 2.43
N ALA A 81 -18.00 16.88 1.26
CA ALA A 81 -17.09 17.15 0.13
C ALA A 81 -17.74 17.25 -1.25
N ILE A 82 -17.24 18.17 -2.07
CA ILE A 82 -17.42 18.14 -3.53
C ILE A 82 -16.28 17.29 -4.09
N ALA A 83 -16.58 16.17 -4.74
CA ALA A 83 -15.57 15.28 -5.29
C ALA A 83 -15.56 15.31 -6.82
N ILE A 84 -14.37 15.40 -7.42
CA ILE A 84 -14.17 15.26 -8.86
C ILE A 84 -13.06 14.24 -9.16
N GLN A 85 -13.25 13.50 -10.25
CA GLN A 85 -12.25 12.57 -10.78
C GLN A 85 -11.40 13.29 -11.83
N VAL A 86 -10.08 13.12 -11.76
CA VAL A 86 -9.12 13.77 -12.65
C VAL A 86 -8.35 12.69 -13.42
N PRO A 87 -8.61 12.52 -14.73
CA PRO A 87 -7.98 11.48 -15.52
C PRO A 87 -6.50 11.74 -15.76
N ALA A 88 -5.70 10.67 -15.85
CA ALA A 88 -4.27 10.75 -16.18
C ALA A 88 -3.95 11.42 -17.52
N SER A 89 -4.94 11.61 -18.39
CA SER A 89 -4.82 12.38 -19.63
C SER A 89 -4.84 13.89 -19.42
N ASP A 90 -5.28 14.40 -18.27
CA ASP A 90 -5.24 15.83 -17.93
C ASP A 90 -3.83 16.23 -17.48
N THR A 91 -2.97 16.53 -18.45
CA THR A 91 -1.58 16.91 -18.22
C THR A 91 -1.42 18.20 -17.41
N LYS A 92 -2.37 19.14 -17.54
CA LYS A 92 -2.35 20.42 -16.82
C LYS A 92 -2.58 20.22 -15.33
N MET A 93 -3.59 19.44 -14.97
CA MET A 93 -3.87 19.12 -13.57
C MET A 93 -2.76 18.28 -12.95
N LYS A 94 -2.22 17.30 -13.68
CA LYS A 94 -1.06 16.52 -13.22
C LYS A 94 0.15 17.39 -12.90
N GLN A 95 0.47 18.33 -13.78
CA GLN A 95 1.59 19.23 -13.56
C GLN A 95 1.34 20.15 -12.37
N ARG A 96 0.11 20.69 -12.24
CA ARG A 96 -0.27 21.56 -11.11
C ARG A 96 -0.10 20.88 -9.75
N TYR A 97 -0.44 19.60 -9.64
CA TYR A 97 -0.40 18.84 -8.39
C TYR A 97 0.80 17.88 -8.29
N ALA A 98 1.79 18.01 -9.18
CA ALA A 98 3.00 17.20 -9.23
C ALA A 98 2.73 15.67 -9.18
N ILE A 99 1.77 15.20 -9.99
CA ILE A 99 1.35 13.80 -10.01
C ILE A 99 2.34 12.95 -10.82
N SER A 100 3.07 12.09 -10.12
CA SER A 100 4.07 11.16 -10.70
C SER A 100 3.65 9.69 -10.67
N TRP A 101 2.64 9.32 -9.88
CA TRP A 101 2.08 7.98 -9.79
C TRP A 101 0.59 8.02 -9.48
N TYR A 102 -0.08 6.87 -9.58
CA TYR A 102 -1.52 6.73 -9.41
C TYR A 102 -1.88 5.53 -8.53
N PRO A 103 -2.99 5.60 -7.78
CA PRO A 103 -3.84 6.78 -7.59
C PRO A 103 -3.22 7.79 -6.61
N GLN A 104 -3.73 9.03 -6.66
CA GLN A 104 -3.50 10.02 -5.61
C GLN A 104 -4.82 10.73 -5.30
N THR A 105 -5.15 10.86 -4.02
CA THR A 105 -6.34 11.59 -3.57
C THR A 105 -5.90 12.82 -2.79
N PHE A 106 -6.48 13.98 -3.12
CA PHE A 106 -6.23 15.23 -2.40
C PHE A 106 -7.51 15.70 -1.74
N LEU A 107 -7.40 16.06 -0.46
CA LEU A 107 -8.41 16.86 0.21
C LEU A 107 -7.94 18.31 0.25
N ILE A 108 -8.78 19.21 -0.24
CA ILE A 108 -8.47 20.63 -0.41
C ILE A 108 -9.53 21.44 0.33
N ASN A 109 -9.11 22.54 0.94
CA ASN A 109 -10.02 23.47 1.58
C ASN A 109 -11.08 24.00 0.59
N PRO A 110 -12.22 24.52 1.09
CA PRO A 110 -13.28 25.05 0.24
C PRO A 110 -12.80 26.18 -0.68
N ASP A 111 -11.77 26.93 -0.27
CA ASP A 111 -11.15 28.00 -1.05
C ASP A 111 -10.43 27.51 -2.33
N GLY A 112 -10.12 26.21 -2.42
CA GLY A 112 -9.37 25.62 -3.53
C GLY A 112 -7.86 25.91 -3.51
N MET A 113 -7.35 26.53 -2.44
CA MET A 113 -5.97 27.02 -2.35
C MET A 113 -5.07 26.11 -1.52
N HIS A 114 -5.60 25.49 -0.45
CA HIS A 114 -4.80 24.74 0.51
C HIS A 114 -5.09 23.24 0.46
N ILE A 115 -4.05 22.43 0.25
CA ILE A 115 -4.13 20.97 0.41
C ILE A 115 -4.16 20.66 1.91
N LEU A 116 -5.29 20.14 2.36
CA LEU A 116 -5.47 19.68 3.73
C LEU A 116 -4.79 18.33 3.93
N HIS A 117 -4.96 17.41 2.98
CA HIS A 117 -4.43 16.06 3.08
C HIS A 117 -4.16 15.47 1.71
N LYS A 118 -3.19 14.55 1.66
CA LYS A 118 -2.82 13.81 0.47
C LYS A 118 -2.78 12.33 0.83
N ILE A 119 -3.51 11.50 0.10
CA ILE A 119 -3.48 10.05 0.23
C ILE A 119 -2.80 9.52 -1.02
N GLU A 120 -1.68 8.82 -0.83
CA GLU A 120 -0.86 8.29 -1.91
C GLU A 120 -1.13 6.79 -2.08
N GLY A 121 -1.44 6.36 -3.30
CA GLY A 121 -1.72 4.95 -3.58
C GLY A 121 -3.12 4.51 -3.17
N HIS A 122 -3.31 3.19 -3.12
CA HIS A 122 -4.58 2.57 -2.76
C HIS A 122 -4.97 2.91 -1.32
N ALA A 123 -6.25 3.19 -1.09
CA ALA A 123 -6.85 3.25 0.23
C ALA A 123 -8.18 2.49 0.25
N THR A 124 -8.41 1.73 1.31
CA THR A 124 -9.70 1.12 1.63
C THR A 124 -10.74 2.19 2.00
N PRO A 125 -12.05 1.86 2.00
CA PRO A 125 -13.09 2.80 2.46
C PRO A 125 -12.80 3.40 3.84
N THR A 126 -12.42 2.54 4.79
CA THR A 126 -12.13 2.94 6.18
C THR A 126 -10.92 3.88 6.26
N GLU A 127 -9.80 3.51 5.63
CA GLU A 127 -8.59 4.36 5.61
C GLU A 127 -8.87 5.72 4.96
N LEU A 128 -9.61 5.72 3.84
CA LEU A 128 -9.99 6.94 3.13
C LEU A 128 -10.81 7.88 4.03
N ILE A 129 -11.86 7.37 4.68
CA ILE A 129 -12.72 8.17 5.56
C ILE A 129 -11.93 8.68 6.77
N ILE A 130 -11.10 7.83 7.39
CA ILE A 130 -10.31 8.22 8.56
C ILE A 130 -9.32 9.33 8.18
N GLY A 131 -8.52 9.14 7.13
CA GLY A 131 -7.54 10.13 6.70
C GLY A 131 -8.18 11.48 6.36
N MET A 132 -9.29 11.46 5.62
CA MET A 132 -10.03 12.68 5.30
C MET A 132 -10.64 13.32 6.54
N SER A 133 -11.32 12.56 7.40
CA SER A 133 -11.97 13.09 8.61
C SER A 133 -10.96 13.64 9.61
N ALA A 134 -9.86 12.92 9.82
CA ALA A 134 -8.75 13.36 10.68
C ALA A 134 -8.22 14.72 10.23
N SER A 135 -8.09 14.95 8.92
CA SER A 135 -7.59 16.21 8.37
C SER A 135 -8.56 17.39 8.48
N LEU A 136 -9.85 17.14 8.74
CA LEU A 136 -10.84 18.18 8.97
C LEU A 136 -10.93 18.63 10.43
N LEU A 137 -10.26 17.92 11.34
CA LEU A 137 -10.15 18.34 12.74
C LEU A 137 -9.36 19.66 12.81
N GLY A 138 -9.94 20.67 13.47
CA GLY A 138 -9.25 21.95 13.73
C GLY A 138 -9.33 22.99 12.62
N SER A 139 -10.38 22.96 11.76
CA SER A 139 -10.56 23.89 10.63
C SER A 139 -10.80 25.37 11.00
N SER A 140 -11.02 25.69 12.28
CA SER A 140 -11.10 27.06 12.80
C SER A 140 -9.98 27.33 13.81
N GLN A 141 -9.65 28.60 14.07
CA GLN A 141 -8.56 29.03 14.97
C GLN A 141 -8.47 28.16 16.24
N GLN A 142 -7.44 27.30 16.29
CA GLN A 142 -7.20 26.43 17.44
C GLN A 142 -6.17 27.08 18.36
N THR A 143 -6.46 27.05 19.66
CA THR A 143 -5.46 27.35 20.68
C THR A 143 -4.80 26.05 21.13
N ARG A 144 -3.61 26.16 21.71
CA ARG A 144 -2.93 25.00 22.28
C ARG A 144 -3.84 24.37 23.35
N PRO A 145 -4.09 23.04 23.32
CA PRO A 145 -4.94 22.40 24.31
C PRO A 145 -4.46 22.65 25.74
N GLY A 146 -5.41 22.95 26.63
CA GLY A 146 -5.18 23.23 28.05
C GLY A 146 -6.41 22.86 28.87
N GLY A 147 -6.25 22.75 30.20
CA GLY A 147 -7.33 22.28 31.08
C GLY A 147 -7.83 20.89 30.65
N ASP A 148 -9.15 20.71 30.61
CA ASP A 148 -9.79 19.44 30.25
C ASP A 148 -9.44 18.95 28.83
N ASP A 149 -9.03 19.85 27.92
CA ASP A 149 -8.66 19.46 26.56
C ASP A 149 -7.21 18.98 26.45
N SER A 150 -6.39 19.18 27.48
CA SER A 150 -4.98 18.76 27.48
C SER A 150 -4.79 17.24 27.48
N GLU A 151 -5.82 16.48 27.86
CA GLU A 151 -5.84 15.01 27.87
C GLU A 151 -6.61 14.43 26.68
N LYS A 152 -7.08 15.25 25.72
CA LYS A 152 -7.90 14.79 24.59
C LYS A 152 -7.06 14.70 23.31
N PRO A 153 -6.73 13.49 22.80
CA PRO A 153 -5.92 13.34 21.59
C PRO A 153 -6.48 14.04 20.36
N LEU A 154 -7.80 14.06 20.20
CA LEU A 154 -8.42 14.74 19.06
C LEU A 154 -8.32 16.28 19.15
N ALA A 155 -8.21 16.86 20.35
CA ALA A 155 -7.96 18.29 20.53
C ALA A 155 -6.51 18.64 20.12
N TRP A 156 -5.55 17.82 20.52
CA TRP A 156 -4.16 17.94 20.07
C TRP A 156 -4.01 17.76 18.57
N MET A 157 -4.69 16.78 17.98
CA MET A 157 -4.68 16.56 16.52
C MET A 157 -5.31 17.74 15.76
N ALA A 158 -6.42 18.28 16.27
CA ALA A 158 -7.06 19.48 15.72
C ALA A 158 -6.10 20.69 15.74
N PHE A 159 -5.43 20.91 16.89
CA PHE A 159 -4.44 21.97 17.03
C PHE A 159 -3.24 21.78 16.07
N ALA A 160 -2.71 20.55 15.98
CA ALA A 160 -1.60 20.21 15.09
C ALA A 160 -1.97 20.46 13.62
N ASN A 161 -3.16 20.03 13.19
CA ASN A 161 -3.66 20.27 11.83
C ASN A 161 -3.81 21.75 11.52
N TYR A 162 -4.33 22.54 12.47
CA TYR A 162 -4.42 23.99 12.31
C TYR A 162 -3.05 24.61 12.03
N LEU A 163 -2.03 24.25 12.84
CA LEU A 163 -0.66 24.73 12.64
C LEU A 163 -0.07 24.24 11.32
N PHE A 164 -0.27 22.95 10.99
CA PHE A 164 0.24 22.34 9.76
C PHE A 164 -0.23 23.08 8.51
N THR A 165 -1.52 23.44 8.48
CA THR A 165 -2.13 24.09 7.31
C THR A 165 -1.94 25.61 7.30
N ASN A 166 -2.03 26.28 8.45
CA ASN A 166 -2.15 27.74 8.50
C ASN A 166 -0.90 28.47 9.01
N ASP A 167 0.00 27.78 9.71
CA ASP A 167 1.18 28.40 10.33
C ASP A 167 2.43 27.50 10.25
N PRO A 168 2.98 27.28 9.04
CA PRO A 168 4.15 26.43 8.85
C PRO A 168 5.40 26.97 9.58
N GLY A 169 5.41 28.25 9.98
CA GLY A 169 6.47 28.84 10.81
C GLY A 169 6.54 28.24 12.21
N ARG A 170 5.45 27.63 12.69
CA ARG A 170 5.35 26.94 13.99
C ARG A 170 5.49 25.42 13.85
N SER A 171 6.33 24.96 12.93
CA SER A 171 6.53 23.54 12.64
C SER A 171 6.98 22.71 13.85
N ILE A 172 7.75 23.28 14.78
CA ILE A 172 8.17 22.59 16.02
C ILE A 172 6.97 22.32 16.92
N GLU A 173 6.10 23.31 17.11
CA GLU A 173 4.91 23.15 17.96
C GLU A 173 3.87 22.23 17.31
N CYS A 174 3.75 22.29 15.99
CA CYS A 174 2.98 21.33 15.19
C CYS A 174 3.49 19.91 15.39
N LEU A 175 4.81 19.71 15.33
CA LEU A 175 5.45 18.42 15.60
C LEU A 175 5.15 17.94 17.02
N ASP A 176 5.36 18.78 18.03
CA ASP A 176 5.12 18.43 19.43
C ASP A 176 3.68 17.95 19.65
N ALA A 177 2.70 18.61 19.02
CA ALA A 177 1.30 18.22 19.11
C ALA A 177 1.00 16.86 18.43
N TYR A 178 1.56 16.58 17.25
CA TYR A 178 1.42 15.25 16.63
C TYR A 178 2.14 14.15 17.41
N LEU A 179 3.31 14.44 17.98
CA LEU A 179 4.02 13.49 18.84
C LEU A 179 3.25 13.21 20.13
N TRP A 180 2.60 14.22 20.70
CA TRP A 180 1.73 14.02 21.85
C TRP A 180 0.62 13.01 21.53
N CYS A 181 -0.07 13.17 20.39
CA CYS A 181 -1.09 12.22 19.93
C CYS A 181 -0.51 10.81 19.73
N LEU A 182 0.69 10.70 19.17
CA LEU A 182 1.34 9.42 18.92
C LEU A 182 1.73 8.69 20.21
N ASP A 183 2.09 9.43 21.25
CA ASP A 183 2.56 8.84 22.51
C ASP A 183 1.43 8.56 23.51
N HIS A 184 0.34 9.35 23.51
CA HIS A 184 -0.73 9.26 24.52
C HIS A 184 -2.09 8.86 23.92
N GLY A 185 -2.21 8.78 22.60
CA GLY A 185 -3.51 8.57 21.95
C GLY A 185 -4.22 7.29 22.38
N GLU A 186 -3.46 6.20 22.51
CA GLU A 186 -3.97 4.89 22.93
C GLU A 186 -4.43 4.89 24.39
N ASP A 187 -3.79 5.66 25.27
CA ASP A 187 -4.13 5.75 26.69
C ASP A 187 -5.50 6.41 26.93
N HIS A 188 -6.01 7.14 25.94
CA HIS A 188 -7.24 7.92 26.04
C HIS A 188 -8.35 7.45 25.10
N ILE A 189 -8.01 6.76 24.01
CA ILE A 189 -8.96 6.26 23.01
C ILE A 189 -8.49 4.86 22.58
N ASP A 190 -9.23 3.83 22.97
CA ASP A 190 -8.93 2.45 22.56
C ASP A 190 -8.86 2.31 21.02
N GLY A 191 -7.79 1.72 20.52
CA GLY A 191 -7.56 1.53 19.09
C GLY A 191 -7.13 2.80 18.35
N PHE A 192 -6.79 3.87 19.05
CA PHE A 192 -6.37 5.13 18.43
C PHE A 192 -5.22 4.93 17.44
N ARG A 193 -4.21 4.13 17.80
CA ARG A 193 -3.06 3.86 16.92
C ARG A 193 -3.50 3.12 15.66
N THR A 194 -4.36 2.12 15.79
CA THR A 194 -4.93 1.38 14.64
C THR A 194 -5.58 2.31 13.63
N TYR A 195 -6.27 3.37 14.10
CA TYR A 195 -6.95 4.32 13.22
C TYR A 195 -6.03 5.44 12.70
N TYR A 196 -5.18 6.01 13.54
CA TYR A 196 -4.51 7.28 13.24
C TYR A 196 -3.00 7.17 13.01
N LEU A 197 -2.37 6.00 13.21
CA LEU A 197 -0.92 5.86 13.08
C LEU A 197 -0.42 6.30 11.70
N GLU A 198 -1.04 5.82 10.61
CA GLU A 198 -0.60 6.16 9.25
C GLU A 198 -0.72 7.67 8.98
N PHE A 199 -1.83 8.28 9.41
CA PHE A 199 -2.03 9.73 9.31
C PHE A 199 -0.96 10.50 10.08
N LEU A 200 -0.68 10.12 11.32
CA LEU A 200 0.31 10.80 12.18
C LEU A 200 1.73 10.65 11.62
N LEU A 201 2.13 9.45 11.22
CA LEU A 201 3.45 9.20 10.65
C LEU A 201 3.65 9.99 9.35
N GLN A 202 2.62 10.06 8.50
CA GLN A 202 2.65 10.90 7.30
C GLN A 202 2.87 12.38 7.64
N ARG A 203 2.10 12.93 8.59
CA ARG A 203 2.23 14.35 8.98
C ARG A 203 3.61 14.66 9.53
N ILE A 204 4.11 13.81 10.42
CA ILE A 204 5.45 13.95 11.01
C ILE A 204 6.51 13.82 9.91
N ALA A 205 6.36 12.89 8.96
CA ALA A 205 7.28 12.73 7.84
C ALA A 205 7.30 13.99 6.93
N TYR A 206 6.15 14.62 6.69
CA TYR A 206 6.10 15.88 5.92
C TYR A 206 6.74 17.06 6.67
N LEU A 207 6.72 17.07 8.00
CA LEU A 207 7.41 18.08 8.80
C LEU A 207 8.95 18.01 8.68
N ARG A 208 9.51 16.93 8.13
CA ARG A 208 10.97 16.81 7.85
C ARG A 208 11.47 17.88 6.88
N SER A 209 10.60 18.41 6.02
CA SER A 209 10.93 19.52 5.12
C SER A 209 11.05 20.87 5.84
N TYR A 210 10.59 20.95 7.10
CA TYR A 210 10.53 22.19 7.88
C TYR A 210 11.36 22.14 9.17
N THR A 211 11.67 20.96 9.70
CA THR A 211 12.47 20.79 10.92
C THR A 211 13.19 19.45 10.95
N THR A 212 14.46 19.43 11.39
CA THR A 212 15.25 18.21 11.57
C THR A 212 14.74 17.34 12.72
N LYS A 213 14.11 17.96 13.73
CA LYS A 213 13.55 17.28 14.91
C LYS A 213 12.52 16.21 14.55
N ALA A 214 11.80 16.36 13.44
CA ALA A 214 10.86 15.35 12.96
C ALA A 214 11.58 14.04 12.58
N THR A 215 12.74 14.14 11.91
CA THR A 215 13.57 12.98 11.57
C THR A 215 14.12 12.32 12.83
N GLU A 216 14.63 13.12 13.79
CA GLU A 216 15.15 12.62 15.08
C GLU A 216 14.08 11.88 15.88
N ALA A 217 12.85 12.43 15.94
CA ALA A 217 11.74 11.84 16.67
C ALA A 217 11.29 10.49 16.07
N LEU A 218 11.25 10.37 14.74
CA LEU A 218 10.94 9.13 14.04
C LEU A 218 12.07 8.09 14.21
N LEU A 219 13.33 8.50 14.07
CA LEU A 219 14.50 7.62 14.24
C LEU A 219 14.59 7.06 15.65
N SER A 220 14.37 7.90 16.68
CA SER A 220 14.40 7.47 18.08
C SER A 220 13.30 6.43 18.36
N ARG A 221 12.06 6.65 17.90
CA ARG A 221 10.95 5.70 18.07
C ARG A 221 11.21 4.39 17.32
N ARG A 222 11.62 4.45 16.06
CA ARG A 222 12.06 3.26 15.29
C ARG A 222 13.16 2.50 16.03
N GLY A 223 14.16 3.21 16.57
CA GLY A 223 15.28 2.62 17.30
C GLY A 223 14.83 1.88 18.57
N ARG A 224 13.86 2.42 19.32
CA ARG A 224 13.27 1.72 20.47
C ARG A 224 12.58 0.42 20.06
N TRP A 225 11.77 0.46 18.99
CA TRP A 225 11.12 -0.74 18.49
C TRP A 225 12.13 -1.77 17.98
N ARG A 226 13.13 -1.34 17.21
CA ARG A 226 14.22 -2.23 16.78
C ARG A 226 14.91 -2.91 17.97
N ALA A 227 15.24 -2.15 19.02
CA ALA A 227 15.87 -2.68 20.21
C ALA A 227 14.98 -3.70 20.94
N ALA A 228 13.69 -3.42 21.07
CA ALA A 228 12.72 -4.33 21.69
C ALA A 228 12.54 -5.64 20.87
N ILE A 229 12.49 -5.52 19.54
CA ILE A 229 12.45 -6.66 18.61
C ILE A 229 13.70 -7.53 18.76
N ILE A 230 14.89 -6.93 18.74
CA ILE A 230 16.17 -7.66 18.90
C ILE A 230 16.24 -8.31 20.29
N ALA A 231 15.74 -7.64 21.32
CA ALA A 231 15.67 -8.18 22.67
C ALA A 231 14.62 -9.30 22.83
N GLY A 232 13.76 -9.55 21.84
CA GLY A 232 12.75 -10.61 21.87
C GLY A 232 11.57 -10.29 22.79
N VAL A 233 11.32 -9.01 23.08
CA VAL A 233 10.25 -8.58 23.99
C VAL A 233 9.11 -7.85 23.28
N SER A 234 9.15 -7.77 21.95
CA SER A 234 8.14 -7.07 21.16
C SER A 234 6.92 -7.92 20.82
N THR A 235 5.77 -7.25 20.70
CA THR A 235 4.53 -7.88 20.21
C THR A 235 4.45 -7.84 18.68
N GLU A 236 3.49 -8.56 18.10
CA GLU A 236 3.25 -8.53 16.65
C GLU A 236 2.84 -7.13 16.17
N GLU A 237 2.02 -6.42 16.95
CA GLU A 237 1.61 -5.05 16.68
C GLU A 237 2.82 -4.11 16.63
N GLU A 238 3.74 -4.20 17.60
CA GLU A 238 4.96 -3.39 17.63
C GLU A 238 5.89 -3.68 16.43
N ILE A 239 5.95 -4.93 15.98
CA ILE A 239 6.67 -5.31 14.75
C ILE A 239 6.03 -4.65 13.52
N GLN A 240 4.70 -4.65 13.43
CA GLN A 240 3.99 -3.96 12.35
C GLN A 240 4.24 -2.46 12.38
N GLU A 241 4.24 -1.84 13.56
CA GLU A 241 4.57 -0.43 13.68
C GLU A 241 6.00 -0.12 13.26
N TYR A 242 6.97 -0.92 13.69
CA TYR A 242 8.36 -0.78 13.25
C TYR A 242 8.48 -0.74 11.72
N LEU A 243 7.76 -1.63 11.00
CA LEU A 243 7.69 -1.60 9.54
C LEU A 243 7.12 -0.28 9.00
N ARG A 244 6.06 0.26 9.64
CA ARG A 244 5.48 1.57 9.26
C ARG A 244 6.47 2.72 9.46
N PHE A 245 7.20 2.73 10.57
CA PHE A 245 8.25 3.73 10.80
C PHE A 245 9.35 3.64 9.74
N CYS A 246 9.82 2.43 9.40
CA CYS A 246 10.79 2.22 8.32
C CYS A 246 10.28 2.73 6.97
N PHE A 247 9.01 2.45 6.63
CA PHE A 247 8.40 2.95 5.39
C PHE A 247 8.39 4.48 5.31
N TRP A 248 7.93 5.17 6.37
CA TRP A 248 7.85 6.63 6.40
C TRP A 248 9.21 7.32 6.48
N LEU A 249 10.22 6.64 7.05
CA LEU A 249 11.62 7.08 7.01
C LEU A 249 12.28 6.86 5.65
N ARG A 250 11.72 5.99 4.80
CA ARG A 250 12.35 5.44 3.57
C ARG A 250 13.62 4.63 3.90
N ASP A 251 13.55 3.87 4.99
CA ASP A 251 14.65 3.05 5.50
C ASP A 251 14.19 1.60 5.70
N GLU A 252 13.63 1.00 4.65
CA GLU A 252 13.23 -0.41 4.66
C GLU A 252 14.45 -1.36 4.63
N VAL A 253 15.66 -0.83 4.41
CA VAL A 253 16.91 -1.59 4.50
C VAL A 253 17.19 -1.98 5.95
N ASP A 254 16.92 -1.07 6.89
CA ASP A 254 17.06 -1.30 8.34
C ASP A 254 16.31 -2.56 8.80
N VAL A 255 15.11 -2.80 8.25
CA VAL A 255 14.29 -4.00 8.53
C VAL A 255 15.08 -5.29 8.28
N LEU A 256 15.75 -5.37 7.14
CA LEU A 256 16.52 -6.54 6.76
C LEU A 256 17.85 -6.64 7.53
N ASP A 257 18.41 -5.51 7.96
CA ASP A 257 19.57 -5.53 8.85
C ASP A 257 19.19 -6.09 10.23
N ALA A 258 17.98 -5.83 10.74
CA ALA A 258 17.49 -6.43 11.98
C ALA A 258 17.37 -7.96 11.86
N VAL A 259 16.86 -8.46 10.73
CA VAL A 259 16.79 -9.91 10.44
C VAL A 259 18.18 -10.56 10.48
N VAL A 260 19.20 -9.89 9.93
CA VAL A 260 20.58 -10.40 9.92
C VAL A 260 21.17 -10.43 11.33
N GLU A 261 20.92 -9.39 12.13
CA GLU A 261 21.38 -9.28 13.52
C GLU A 261 20.77 -10.35 14.42
N MET A 262 19.51 -10.73 14.17
CA MET A 262 18.75 -11.69 14.97
C MET A 262 19.03 -13.18 14.70
N ARG A 263 19.88 -13.54 13.73
CA ARG A 263 20.06 -14.92 13.22
C ARG A 263 20.24 -16.01 14.28
N ASN A 264 20.84 -15.69 15.42
CA ASN A 264 21.22 -16.66 16.45
C ASN A 264 20.79 -16.25 17.87
N LEU A 265 19.77 -15.38 18.00
CA LEU A 265 19.41 -14.77 19.29
C LEU A 265 18.35 -15.56 20.10
N GLY A 266 17.53 -16.39 19.46
CA GLY A 266 16.51 -17.19 20.13
C GLY A 266 15.23 -17.39 19.30
N ASP A 267 14.27 -18.13 19.85
CA ASP A 267 13.01 -18.47 19.18
C ASP A 267 12.11 -17.25 18.96
N ASP A 268 12.05 -16.33 19.94
CA ASP A 268 11.27 -15.09 19.84
C ASP A 268 11.83 -14.19 18.72
N GLN A 269 13.15 -14.06 18.63
CA GLN A 269 13.82 -13.34 17.55
C GLN A 269 13.68 -14.05 16.20
N GLU A 270 13.62 -15.38 16.18
CA GLU A 270 13.32 -16.12 14.95
C GLU A 270 11.90 -15.83 14.45
N LEU A 271 10.92 -15.80 15.35
CA LEU A 271 9.55 -15.43 15.02
C LEU A 271 9.48 -14.01 14.45
N ALA A 272 10.08 -13.03 15.13
CA ALA A 272 10.14 -11.66 14.66
C ALA A 272 10.86 -11.55 13.32
N SER A 273 12.00 -12.24 13.16
CA SER A 273 12.75 -12.30 11.90
C SER A 273 11.90 -12.83 10.75
N ARG A 274 11.09 -13.87 10.99
CA ARG A 274 10.18 -14.43 9.99
C ARG A 274 9.13 -13.42 9.56
N THR A 275 8.53 -12.69 10.51
CA THR A 275 7.53 -11.64 10.22
C THR A 275 8.13 -10.51 9.37
N LEU A 276 9.27 -9.97 9.80
CA LEU A 276 9.98 -8.90 9.07
C LEU A 276 10.43 -9.35 7.67
N LEU A 277 11.03 -10.54 7.57
CA LEU A 277 11.51 -11.08 6.30
C LEU A 277 10.36 -11.29 5.32
N ARG A 278 9.19 -11.77 5.77
CA ARG A 278 8.03 -11.95 4.91
C ARG A 278 7.46 -10.63 4.40
N ALA A 279 7.39 -9.62 5.27
CA ALA A 279 6.94 -8.28 4.87
C ALA A 279 7.87 -7.66 3.79
N GLU A 280 9.17 -7.93 3.87
CA GLU A 280 10.18 -7.39 2.96
C GLU A 280 10.80 -8.45 2.01
N LEU A 281 10.06 -9.54 1.72
CA LEU A 281 10.60 -10.71 1.02
C LEU A 281 11.20 -10.36 -0.35
N ASN A 282 10.55 -9.46 -1.09
CA ASN A 282 11.02 -8.99 -2.40
C ASN A 282 12.35 -8.20 -2.29
N ARG A 283 12.56 -7.44 -1.21
CA ARG A 283 13.84 -6.77 -0.94
C ARG A 283 14.89 -7.75 -0.43
N ALA A 284 14.49 -8.75 0.37
CA ALA A 284 15.38 -9.79 0.88
C ALA A 284 16.06 -10.58 -0.26
N VAL A 285 15.30 -10.98 -1.29
CA VAL A 285 15.88 -11.60 -2.50
C VAL A 285 16.76 -10.61 -3.28
N GLY A 286 16.38 -9.33 -3.35
CA GLY A 286 17.20 -8.28 -3.96
C GLY A 286 18.56 -8.09 -3.27
N ARG A 287 18.60 -8.25 -1.94
CA ARG A 287 19.83 -8.28 -1.11
C ARG A 287 20.51 -9.65 -1.06
N LYS A 288 20.00 -10.64 -1.80
CA LYS A 288 20.53 -12.02 -1.86
C LYS A 288 20.57 -12.73 -0.50
N LEU A 289 19.61 -12.44 0.38
CA LEU A 289 19.45 -13.10 1.69
C LEU A 289 18.84 -14.50 1.55
N TYR A 290 19.23 -15.28 0.53
CA TYR A 290 18.60 -16.56 0.19
C TYR A 290 18.71 -17.59 1.32
N GLY A 291 19.86 -17.60 2.03
CA GLY A 291 20.06 -18.46 3.19
C GLY A 291 19.11 -18.13 4.34
N ASP A 292 18.86 -16.84 4.62
CA ASP A 292 17.92 -16.43 5.66
C ASP A 292 16.47 -16.77 5.30
N ILE A 293 16.10 -16.54 4.03
CA ILE A 293 14.76 -16.88 3.52
C ILE A 293 14.49 -18.37 3.75
N LEU A 294 15.41 -19.25 3.34
CA LEU A 294 15.22 -20.70 3.46
C LEU A 294 15.49 -21.25 4.86
N ARG A 295 16.19 -20.52 5.73
CA ARG A 295 16.30 -20.85 7.15
C ARG A 295 14.98 -20.58 7.87
N LEU A 296 14.41 -19.40 7.66
CA LEU A 296 13.18 -18.97 8.34
C LEU A 296 11.93 -19.66 7.77
N ASP A 297 11.94 -19.95 6.47
CA ASP A 297 10.89 -20.64 5.74
C ASP A 297 11.45 -21.87 4.97
N PRO A 298 11.73 -22.98 5.66
CA PRO A 298 12.43 -24.15 5.08
C PRO A 298 11.60 -24.91 4.04
N SER A 299 10.28 -24.75 4.06
CA SER A 299 9.34 -25.41 3.15
C SER A 299 8.48 -24.42 2.36
N PRO A 300 9.04 -23.62 1.43
CA PRO A 300 8.27 -22.66 0.65
C PRO A 300 7.08 -23.27 -0.12
N LEU A 301 7.24 -24.51 -0.58
CA LEU A 301 6.19 -25.29 -1.24
C LEU A 301 4.93 -25.43 -0.36
N GLN A 302 5.10 -25.75 0.94
CA GLN A 302 3.98 -25.90 1.87
C GLN A 302 3.30 -24.55 2.16
N ILE A 303 4.09 -23.49 2.29
CA ILE A 303 3.57 -22.12 2.51
C ILE A 303 2.69 -21.70 1.33
N ILE A 304 3.17 -21.89 0.11
CA ILE A 304 2.42 -21.51 -1.09
C ILE A 304 1.20 -22.40 -1.30
N ASP A 305 1.28 -23.71 -1.02
CA ASP A 305 0.11 -24.61 -1.05
C ASP A 305 -0.98 -24.18 -0.06
N ALA A 306 -0.59 -23.83 1.17
CA ALA A 306 -1.53 -23.39 2.19
C ALA A 306 -2.27 -22.12 1.75
N ARG A 307 -1.56 -21.17 1.14
CA ARG A 307 -2.15 -19.93 0.62
C ARG A 307 -3.04 -20.17 -0.60
N LEU A 308 -2.62 -21.00 -1.55
CA LEU A 308 -3.46 -21.40 -2.69
C LEU A 308 -4.71 -22.16 -2.24
N SER A 309 -4.60 -23.05 -1.25
CA SER A 309 -5.74 -23.75 -0.65
C SER A 309 -6.72 -22.79 -0.01
N THR A 310 -6.22 -21.81 0.76
CA THR A 310 -7.04 -20.77 1.39
C THR A 310 -7.75 -19.95 0.31
N LEU A 311 -7.02 -19.51 -0.71
CA LEU A 311 -7.56 -18.80 -1.87
C LEU A 311 -8.71 -19.56 -2.53
N HIS A 312 -8.63 -20.90 -2.61
CA HIS A 312 -9.68 -21.75 -3.18
C HIS A 312 -10.87 -22.01 -2.26
N LYS A 313 -10.69 -21.99 -0.94
CA LYS A 313 -11.73 -22.25 0.06
C LYS A 313 -12.60 -21.04 0.37
N THR A 314 -12.05 -19.83 0.32
CA THR A 314 -12.80 -18.60 0.61
C THR A 314 -13.95 -18.44 -0.41
N PRO A 315 -15.22 -18.30 -0.06
CA PRO A 315 -16.30 -18.13 -1.04
C PRO A 315 -16.13 -16.89 -1.93
N LEU A 316 -16.51 -16.96 -3.22
CA LEU A 316 -16.44 -15.84 -4.18
C LEU A 316 -17.10 -14.55 -3.69
N GLU A 317 -18.18 -14.66 -2.93
CA GLU A 317 -18.92 -13.52 -2.34
C GLU A 317 -18.20 -12.89 -1.15
N GLN A 318 -17.38 -13.65 -0.42
CA GLN A 318 -16.48 -13.13 0.63
C GLN A 318 -15.18 -12.59 0.04
N ARG A 319 -14.72 -13.16 -1.09
CA ARG A 319 -13.56 -12.69 -1.87
C ARG A 319 -13.75 -11.29 -2.48
N THR A 320 -14.99 -10.88 -2.77
CA THR A 320 -15.28 -9.57 -3.39
C THR A 320 -15.52 -8.45 -2.40
N LYS A 321 -15.96 -8.76 -1.16
CA LYS A 321 -16.30 -7.76 -0.13
C LYS A 321 -15.10 -7.15 0.59
N SER A 322 -13.97 -7.86 0.73
CA SER A 322 -12.82 -7.37 1.50
C SER A 322 -11.84 -6.49 0.71
N GLY A 323 -11.98 -6.32 -0.61
CA GLY A 323 -10.98 -5.58 -1.37
C GLY A 323 -9.70 -6.36 -1.70
N ASP A 324 -9.39 -7.44 -0.96
CA ASP A 324 -8.08 -8.09 -0.91
C ASP A 324 -7.81 -9.20 -1.95
N PHE A 325 -8.82 -9.77 -2.62
CA PHE A 325 -8.59 -11.03 -3.37
C PHE A 325 -7.64 -10.93 -4.59
N PHE A 326 -7.68 -9.84 -5.35
CA PHE A 326 -6.70 -9.62 -6.43
C PHE A 326 -5.30 -9.35 -5.87
N ASP A 327 -5.23 -8.82 -4.64
CA ASP A 327 -3.99 -8.64 -3.89
C ASP A 327 -3.46 -9.99 -3.45
N GLU A 328 -4.30 -10.87 -2.90
CA GLU A 328 -3.85 -12.15 -2.37
C GLU A 328 -3.27 -13.06 -3.45
N ARG A 329 -3.90 -13.17 -4.63
CA ARG A 329 -3.32 -13.94 -5.74
C ARG A 329 -2.00 -13.32 -6.23
N LEU A 330 -1.94 -12.00 -6.37
CA LEU A 330 -0.72 -11.31 -6.83
C LEU A 330 0.39 -11.40 -5.78
N ALA A 331 0.06 -11.33 -4.50
CA ALA A 331 0.96 -11.52 -3.37
C ALA A 331 1.47 -12.95 -3.34
N ILE A 332 0.62 -13.97 -3.55
CA ILE A 332 1.04 -15.36 -3.70
C ILE A 332 2.03 -15.51 -4.86
N ILE A 333 1.73 -14.93 -6.03
CA ILE A 333 2.63 -14.97 -7.19
C ILE A 333 3.96 -14.28 -6.88
N THR A 334 3.90 -13.11 -6.23
CA THR A 334 5.08 -12.32 -5.87
C THR A 334 5.97 -13.08 -4.90
N ASP A 335 5.40 -13.61 -3.82
CA ASP A 335 6.14 -14.36 -2.81
C ASP A 335 6.67 -15.68 -3.36
N ALA A 336 5.85 -16.42 -4.14
CA ALA A 336 6.30 -17.64 -4.80
C ALA A 336 7.47 -17.37 -5.76
N SER A 337 7.45 -16.25 -6.49
CA SER A 337 8.59 -15.86 -7.32
C SER A 337 9.85 -15.57 -6.49
N CYS A 338 9.71 -14.93 -5.32
CA CYS A 338 10.84 -14.70 -4.42
C CYS A 338 11.42 -16.01 -3.88
N TYR A 339 10.56 -16.93 -3.40
CA TYR A 339 11.00 -18.25 -2.97
C TYR A 339 11.65 -19.05 -4.09
N PHE A 340 11.11 -18.97 -5.31
CA PHE A 340 11.71 -19.59 -6.48
C PHE A 340 13.14 -19.09 -6.72
N GLU A 341 13.39 -17.79 -6.60
CA GLU A 341 14.75 -17.25 -6.70
C GLU A 341 15.67 -17.82 -5.61
N ALA A 342 15.21 -17.83 -4.36
CA ALA A 342 15.98 -18.35 -3.23
C ALA A 342 16.31 -19.85 -3.38
N LEU A 343 15.34 -20.64 -3.85
CA LEU A 343 15.50 -22.08 -4.11
C LEU A 343 16.49 -22.34 -5.25
N LEU A 344 16.42 -21.58 -6.36
CA LEU A 344 17.39 -21.67 -7.45
C LEU A 344 18.81 -21.33 -6.99
N ALA A 345 18.96 -20.26 -6.22
CA ALA A 345 20.26 -19.81 -5.71
C ALA A 345 20.89 -20.80 -4.69
N SER A 346 20.06 -21.63 -4.05
CA SER A 346 20.48 -22.56 -3.00
C SER A 346 20.50 -24.03 -3.46
N SER A 347 20.68 -24.27 -4.77
CA SER A 347 20.75 -25.60 -5.37
C SER A 347 19.51 -26.50 -5.18
N ARG A 348 18.35 -25.92 -4.81
CA ARG A 348 17.06 -26.61 -4.68
C ARG A 348 16.21 -26.45 -5.94
N ALA A 349 16.82 -26.65 -7.11
CA ALA A 349 16.16 -26.40 -8.40
C ALA A 349 14.90 -27.26 -8.61
N GLY A 350 14.87 -28.51 -8.12
CA GLY A 350 13.69 -29.38 -8.20
C GLY A 350 12.46 -28.78 -7.49
N ASP A 351 12.66 -28.24 -6.29
CA ASP A 351 11.61 -27.54 -5.54
C ASP A 351 11.19 -26.25 -6.24
N ALA A 352 12.15 -25.52 -6.81
CA ALA A 352 11.87 -24.31 -7.57
C ALA A 352 10.94 -24.59 -8.77
N PHE A 353 11.20 -25.65 -9.54
CA PHE A 353 10.33 -26.05 -10.65
C PHE A 353 8.94 -26.49 -10.19
N THR A 354 8.90 -27.31 -9.13
CA THR A 354 7.62 -27.74 -8.52
C THR A 354 6.78 -26.54 -8.08
N LEU A 355 7.43 -25.49 -7.54
CA LEU A 355 6.77 -24.26 -7.12
C LEU A 355 6.17 -23.51 -8.31
N VAL A 356 6.92 -23.36 -9.41
CA VAL A 356 6.42 -22.75 -10.65
C VAL A 356 5.21 -23.50 -11.18
N ASP A 357 5.29 -24.84 -11.26
CA ASP A 357 4.22 -25.67 -11.81
C ASP A 357 2.92 -25.51 -11.01
N ARG A 358 3.00 -25.43 -9.68
CA ARG A 358 1.85 -25.20 -8.80
C ARG A 358 1.18 -23.84 -9.06
N VAL A 359 1.97 -22.77 -9.07
CA VAL A 359 1.44 -21.41 -9.26
C VAL A 359 0.92 -21.23 -10.69
N VAL A 360 1.60 -21.78 -11.69
CA VAL A 360 1.15 -21.73 -13.10
C VAL A 360 -0.13 -22.52 -13.30
N LYS A 361 -0.30 -23.67 -12.63
CA LYS A 361 -1.54 -24.45 -12.68
C LYS A 361 -2.74 -23.65 -12.17
N ASP A 362 -2.57 -22.91 -11.07
CA ASP A 362 -3.67 -22.15 -10.45
C ASP A 362 -3.85 -20.75 -11.06
N ALA A 363 -2.79 -20.14 -11.59
CA ALA A 363 -2.80 -18.80 -12.16
C ALA A 363 -1.93 -18.70 -13.44
N PRO A 364 -2.35 -19.28 -14.58
CA PRO A 364 -1.59 -19.23 -15.84
C PRO A 364 -1.73 -17.86 -16.53
N THR A 365 -1.17 -16.81 -15.93
CA THR A 365 -1.28 -15.43 -16.44
C THR A 365 0.06 -14.89 -16.91
N GLY A 366 0.06 -13.90 -17.81
CA GLY A 366 1.29 -13.24 -18.23
C GLY A 366 2.04 -12.56 -17.07
N VAL A 367 1.34 -12.17 -16.01
CA VAL A 367 1.94 -11.62 -14.78
C VAL A 367 2.70 -12.71 -14.03
N THR A 368 2.14 -13.91 -13.91
CA THR A 368 2.79 -15.07 -13.30
C THR A 368 4.11 -15.39 -13.99
N PHE A 369 4.09 -15.58 -15.32
CA PHE A 369 5.30 -15.87 -16.08
C PHE A 369 6.32 -14.74 -15.98
N ARG A 370 5.88 -13.48 -16.10
CA ARG A 370 6.76 -12.31 -15.93
C ARG A 370 7.44 -12.32 -14.57
N ALA A 371 6.70 -12.56 -13.49
CA ALA A 371 7.26 -12.57 -12.14
C ALA A 371 8.40 -13.58 -12.02
N PHE A 372 8.21 -14.84 -12.45
CA PHE A 372 9.29 -15.84 -12.42
C PHE A 372 10.46 -15.51 -13.38
N MET A 373 10.17 -14.99 -14.58
CA MET A 373 11.19 -14.56 -15.54
C MET A 373 12.07 -13.41 -15.01
N GLU A 374 11.49 -12.46 -14.26
CA GLU A 374 12.27 -11.39 -13.64
C GLU A 374 13.29 -11.96 -12.64
N ARG A 375 12.94 -13.03 -11.92
CA ARG A 375 13.84 -13.71 -10.97
C ARG A 375 14.98 -14.45 -11.66
N THR A 376 14.67 -15.21 -12.72
CA THR A 376 15.71 -15.89 -13.52
C THR A 376 16.65 -14.90 -14.21
N ASN A 377 16.13 -13.75 -14.64
CA ASN A 377 16.94 -12.67 -15.21
C ASN A 377 17.90 -12.07 -14.18
N ARG A 378 17.46 -11.86 -12.93
CA ARG A 378 18.35 -11.40 -11.85
C ARG A 378 19.47 -12.40 -11.53
N LEU A 379 19.16 -13.69 -11.58
CA LEU A 379 20.15 -14.76 -11.43
C LEU A 379 20.97 -15.05 -12.70
N ARG A 380 20.69 -14.36 -13.81
CA ARG A 380 21.35 -14.56 -15.12
C ARG A 380 21.20 -15.98 -15.69
N ILE A 381 20.10 -16.68 -15.35
CA ILE A 381 19.79 -18.04 -15.84
C ILE A 381 18.91 -17.93 -17.09
N TYR A 382 19.50 -17.45 -18.19
CA TYR A 382 18.73 -17.06 -19.37
C TYR A 382 18.00 -18.20 -20.07
N SER A 383 18.59 -19.39 -20.10
CA SER A 383 17.98 -20.58 -20.69
C SER A 383 16.66 -20.93 -19.99
N LEU A 384 16.59 -20.71 -18.68
CA LEU A 384 15.36 -20.91 -17.93
C LEU A 384 14.34 -19.80 -18.22
N THR A 385 14.78 -18.56 -18.34
CA THR A 385 13.88 -17.47 -18.76
C THR A 385 13.25 -17.77 -20.14
N GLU A 386 14.03 -18.28 -21.10
CA GLU A 386 13.55 -18.67 -22.44
C GLU A 386 12.55 -19.83 -22.37
N ARG A 387 12.79 -20.83 -21.52
CA ARG A 387 11.85 -21.93 -21.28
C ARG A 387 10.52 -21.43 -20.72
N LEU A 388 10.56 -20.57 -19.69
CA LEU A 388 9.37 -19.95 -19.11
C LEU A 388 8.62 -19.09 -20.13
N ALA A 389 9.34 -18.37 -20.99
CA ALA A 389 8.73 -17.59 -22.06
C ALA A 389 7.96 -18.48 -23.04
N LYS A 390 8.59 -19.57 -23.51
CA LYS A 390 7.97 -20.52 -24.45
C LYS A 390 6.69 -21.11 -23.86
N GLN A 391 6.77 -21.65 -22.64
CA GLN A 391 5.63 -22.20 -21.92
C GLN A 391 4.52 -21.16 -21.75
N GLY A 392 4.87 -19.94 -21.33
CA GLY A 392 3.90 -18.88 -21.13
C GLY A 392 3.20 -18.44 -22.41
N LEU A 393 3.94 -18.32 -23.53
CA LEU A 393 3.37 -17.93 -24.83
C LEU A 393 2.34 -18.93 -25.37
N GLU A 394 2.48 -20.21 -25.01
CA GLU A 394 1.53 -21.28 -25.35
C GLU A 394 0.27 -21.24 -24.44
N MET A 395 0.40 -20.74 -23.20
CA MET A 395 -0.66 -20.80 -22.19
C MET A 395 -1.51 -19.53 -22.06
N VAL A 396 -0.99 -18.35 -22.44
CA VAL A 396 -1.63 -17.06 -22.15
C VAL A 396 -2.21 -16.39 -23.41
N GLY A 397 -3.30 -15.63 -23.23
CA GLY A 397 -3.86 -14.78 -24.29
C GLY A 397 -2.98 -13.58 -24.64
N ASP A 398 -3.33 -12.83 -25.69
CA ASP A 398 -2.46 -11.79 -26.29
C ASP A 398 -2.02 -10.69 -25.32
N ARG A 399 -2.89 -10.29 -24.37
CA ARG A 399 -2.51 -9.36 -23.29
C ARG A 399 -1.40 -9.94 -22.42
N GLY A 400 -1.49 -11.23 -22.08
CA GLY A 400 -0.46 -11.93 -21.31
C GLY A 400 0.86 -12.04 -22.08
N LYS A 401 0.78 -12.29 -23.41
CA LYS A 401 1.97 -12.38 -24.26
C LYS A 401 2.80 -11.10 -24.23
N LYS A 402 2.18 -9.92 -24.13
CA LYS A 402 2.91 -8.64 -24.01
C LYS A 402 3.84 -8.61 -22.79
N HIS A 403 3.40 -9.12 -21.63
CA HIS A 403 4.23 -9.19 -20.43
C HIS A 403 5.45 -10.11 -20.61
N ILE A 404 5.26 -11.24 -21.30
CA ILE A 404 6.33 -12.21 -21.58
C ILE A 404 7.33 -11.64 -22.59
N LEU A 405 6.85 -11.07 -23.70
CA LEU A 405 7.69 -10.50 -24.76
C LEU A 405 8.55 -9.34 -24.25
N SER A 406 8.04 -8.54 -23.31
CA SER A 406 8.82 -7.50 -22.63
C SER A 406 10.05 -8.08 -21.93
N GLN A 407 9.91 -9.22 -21.22
CA GLN A 407 11.02 -9.89 -20.55
C GLN A 407 11.96 -10.58 -21.55
N VAL A 408 11.45 -11.15 -22.64
CA VAL A 408 12.28 -11.72 -23.71
C VAL A 408 13.21 -10.67 -24.33
N ASN A 409 12.70 -9.47 -24.58
CA ASN A 409 13.52 -8.37 -25.10
C ASN A 409 14.59 -7.94 -24.09
N LEU A 410 14.25 -7.90 -22.79
CA LEU A 410 15.22 -7.58 -21.73
C LEU A 410 16.37 -8.59 -21.69
N ILE A 411 16.11 -9.89 -21.82
CA ILE A 411 17.16 -10.93 -21.85
C ILE A 411 18.15 -10.68 -22.98
N LYS A 412 17.67 -10.32 -24.18
CA LYS A 412 18.56 -10.04 -25.33
C LYS A 412 19.55 -8.92 -25.00
N THR A 413 19.07 -7.86 -24.36
CA THR A 413 19.92 -6.76 -23.89
C THR A 413 20.91 -7.23 -22.81
N LEU A 414 20.45 -8.00 -21.83
CA LEU A 414 21.30 -8.49 -20.74
C LEU A 414 22.39 -9.47 -21.23
N LYS A 415 22.07 -10.39 -22.16
CA LYS A 415 23.04 -11.29 -22.80
C LYS A 415 24.14 -10.51 -23.53
N ALA A 416 23.74 -9.54 -24.36
CA ALA A 416 24.70 -8.71 -25.09
C ALA A 416 25.60 -7.88 -24.15
N GLN A 417 25.08 -7.43 -23.01
CA GLN A 417 25.88 -6.75 -21.99
C GLN A 417 26.91 -7.67 -21.35
N ASP A 418 26.52 -8.91 -21.02
CA ASP A 418 27.43 -9.88 -20.41
C ASP A 418 28.52 -10.33 -21.40
N GLU A 419 28.17 -10.57 -22.66
CA GLU A 419 29.12 -10.87 -23.74
C GLU A 419 30.14 -9.74 -23.93
N ARG A 420 29.67 -8.48 -23.96
CA ARG A 420 30.54 -7.30 -24.06
C ARG A 420 31.46 -7.17 -22.85
N LYS A 421 30.95 -7.45 -21.64
CA LYS A 421 31.75 -7.41 -20.41
C LYS A 421 32.84 -8.49 -20.43
N ALA A 422 32.49 -9.71 -20.83
CA ALA A 422 33.44 -10.82 -20.96
C ALA A 422 34.55 -10.50 -21.97
N ALA A 423 34.20 -10.00 -23.16
CA ALA A 423 35.17 -9.59 -24.17
C ALA A 423 36.12 -8.47 -23.68
N LEU A 424 35.61 -7.55 -22.85
CA LEU A 424 36.41 -6.47 -22.28
C LEU A 424 37.33 -6.95 -21.15
N GLU A 425 36.90 -7.94 -20.37
CA GLU A 425 37.75 -8.60 -19.37
C GLU A 425 38.84 -9.46 -20.02
N GLU A 426 38.53 -10.15 -21.12
CA GLU A 426 39.50 -10.90 -21.94
C GLU A 426 40.54 -9.97 -22.57
N ALA A 427 40.11 -8.88 -23.23
CA ALA A 427 41.03 -7.89 -23.78
C ALA A 427 41.92 -7.24 -22.70
N LYS A 428 41.41 -7.03 -21.48
CA LYS A 428 42.23 -6.55 -20.35
C LYS A 428 43.29 -7.56 -19.93
N ARG A 429 42.97 -8.87 -19.91
CA ARG A 429 43.94 -9.93 -19.61
C ARG A 429 45.02 -10.05 -20.69
N GLU A 430 44.68 -9.82 -21.95
CA GLU A 430 45.66 -9.82 -23.05
C GLU A 430 46.63 -8.63 -22.99
N LEU A 431 46.16 -7.47 -22.49
CA LEU A 431 46.97 -6.25 -22.37
C LEU A 431 47.89 -6.23 -21.14
N ASP A 432 47.62 -7.03 -20.11
CA ASP A 432 48.47 -7.18 -18.91
C ASP A 432 48.71 -8.66 -18.58
N PRO A 433 49.52 -9.38 -19.37
CA PRO A 433 49.79 -10.80 -19.17
C PRO A 433 50.69 -11.09 -17.95
N THR A 434 51.24 -10.05 -17.28
CA THR A 434 52.25 -10.18 -16.23
C THR A 434 51.76 -9.82 -14.82
N GLY A 435 50.52 -9.36 -14.64
CA GLY A 435 49.99 -8.84 -13.37
C GLY A 435 49.84 -9.84 -12.21
N ASP A 436 49.98 -11.15 -12.43
CA ASP A 436 49.87 -12.19 -11.38
C ASP A 436 51.22 -12.79 -10.95
N GLY A 437 52.35 -12.21 -11.38
CA GLY A 437 53.68 -12.81 -11.22
C GLY A 437 54.54 -12.35 -10.03
N ASP A 438 54.20 -11.27 -9.33
CA ASP A 438 55.12 -10.68 -8.33
C ASP A 438 54.39 -10.16 -7.08
N GLN A 439 53.94 -11.08 -6.22
CA GLN A 439 53.81 -10.84 -4.78
C GLN A 439 54.24 -12.09 -4.00
N ASN A 440 55.54 -12.14 -3.71
CA ASN A 440 56.14 -12.97 -2.64
C ASN A 440 56.11 -12.19 -1.33
#